data_AF-A0A9Q1R7D9-F1
#
_entry.id   AF-A0A9Q1R7D9-F1
#
_cell.length_a   1.000
_cell.length_b   1.000
_cell.length_c   1.000
_cell.angle_alpha   90.00
_cell.angle_beta   90.00
_cell.angle_gamma   90.00
#
_symmetry.space_group_name_H-M   'P 1'
#
loop_
_entity.id
_entity.type
_entity.pdbx_description
1 polymer ?
#
loop_
_entity_poly.entity_id
_entity_poly.type
_entity_poly.pdbx_seq_one_letter_code
_entity_poly.pdbx_strand_id
1 'polypeptide(L)'
;MVKNLSFNFLTNSTIQDITSQDSKLFHVNVNGCKNLTFIRVNITAPPESVNTDGIHVARSSNVNITNCVIGTGDDCITVGDELDQLHITRVTCGPGHGINVGSLGKTPGEKPVVGVYVKNCTVINTDNGVRVKTCPASHQGVVTDLHYEDIIVQNVTNPIVIDQVYCPYNQCNKDLPSQVKISKVSIKNVKGTSRTQDAVLLLCSKGVPCEGVEVGDIDISYNGKEGPAKSRNPPFCIVCLYGFGSVAVSYIWKMPERTITAENLLNNIVESIADGLSKQKSLSKQKSGSFFEEEKSSSVNAQLNRLFGRQKPVHHILGGGKSADVLLWRNKKISAGVLATATAIWVLFEWLNYNFLSLLCFALVIGMIVQFLWKNASGMINRSPAKVPRLVLPDDFFISIAKSIGAEVNRALGFLQNVACGNNIKQFLVVVVSLWAASIIGSWCNFLTVLYIGFVAAHMLPVLYERYDDKVDGFVYNALEQFRGHYQKLDRGFLSRIPKGKFRLKKFE
;
A
#
# COMPACT_ATOMS: atom_id res chain seq x y z
N MET A 1 -14.44 -5.29 -9.57
CA MET A 1 -14.45 -5.10 -8.10
C MET A 1 -15.61 -5.91 -7.54
N VAL A 2 -15.38 -6.68 -6.47
CA VAL A 2 -16.43 -7.44 -5.78
C VAL A 2 -17.40 -6.45 -5.13
N LYS A 3 -18.69 -6.76 -5.13
CA LYS A 3 -19.73 -5.94 -4.51
C LYS A 3 -20.97 -6.79 -4.27
N ASN A 4 -21.77 -6.47 -3.26
CA ASN A 4 -23.04 -7.17 -3.03
C ASN A 4 -24.08 -6.76 -4.07
N LEU A 5 -24.29 -5.46 -4.25
CA LEU A 5 -25.29 -4.91 -5.15
C LEU A 5 -24.68 -3.89 -6.12
N SER A 6 -25.15 -3.91 -7.37
CA SER A 6 -24.79 -2.91 -8.38
C SER A 6 -26.03 -2.49 -9.14
N PHE A 7 -26.40 -1.22 -9.01
CA PHE A 7 -27.49 -0.59 -9.75
C PHE A 7 -26.87 0.21 -10.90
N ASN A 8 -27.09 -0.27 -12.12
CA ASN A 8 -26.48 0.31 -13.31
C ASN A 8 -27.57 0.77 -14.28
N PHE A 9 -27.49 2.04 -14.71
CA PHE A 9 -28.37 2.60 -15.74
C PHE A 9 -29.87 2.56 -15.41
N LEU A 10 -30.22 2.52 -14.12
CA LEU A 10 -31.61 2.59 -13.70
C LEU A 10 -32.16 4.01 -13.86
N THR A 11 -33.42 4.09 -14.28
CA THR A 11 -34.14 5.36 -14.41
C THR A 11 -35.46 5.27 -13.64
N ASN A 12 -35.84 6.34 -12.93
CA ASN A 12 -37.13 6.45 -12.22
C ASN A 12 -37.42 5.25 -11.30
N SER A 13 -36.50 4.97 -10.39
CA SER A 13 -36.51 3.73 -9.60
C SER A 13 -36.41 4.02 -8.11
N THR A 14 -36.99 3.13 -7.30
CA THR A 14 -36.90 3.17 -5.84
C THR A 14 -36.35 1.84 -5.33
N ILE A 15 -35.31 1.92 -4.51
CA ILE A 15 -34.73 0.79 -3.78
C ILE A 15 -35.07 1.00 -2.31
N GLN A 16 -35.87 0.10 -1.73
CA GLN A 16 -36.40 0.29 -0.38
C GLN A 16 -36.32 -0.98 0.46
N ASP A 17 -36.17 -0.79 1.77
CA ASP A 17 -36.31 -1.85 2.78
C ASP A 17 -35.35 -3.05 2.59
N ILE A 18 -34.19 -2.81 1.98
CA ILE A 18 -33.16 -3.82 1.79
C ILE A 18 -32.10 -3.75 2.90
N THR A 19 -31.57 -4.92 3.26
CA THR A 19 -30.40 -5.07 4.13
C THR A 19 -29.25 -5.69 3.35
N SER A 20 -28.05 -5.09 3.44
CA SER A 20 -26.81 -5.64 2.88
C SER A 20 -25.80 -5.85 3.99
N GLN A 21 -25.36 -7.09 4.18
CA GLN A 21 -24.48 -7.49 5.29
C GLN A 21 -23.14 -8.02 4.77
N ASP A 22 -22.06 -7.68 5.48
CA ASP A 22 -20.71 -8.23 5.38
C ASP A 22 -20.20 -8.39 3.94
N SER A 23 -20.25 -7.29 3.16
CA SER A 23 -19.72 -7.34 1.81
C SER A 23 -18.20 -7.52 1.84
N LYS A 24 -17.67 -8.25 0.86
CA LYS A 24 -16.20 -8.44 0.73
C LYS A 24 -15.46 -7.15 0.36
N LEU A 25 -16.17 -6.21 -0.26
CA LEU A 25 -15.73 -4.87 -0.63
C LEU A 25 -17.00 -3.98 -0.59
N PHE A 26 -17.34 -3.29 -1.68
CA PHE A 26 -18.44 -2.32 -1.68
C PHE A 26 -19.80 -3.01 -1.51
N HIS A 27 -20.65 -2.50 -0.61
CA HIS A 27 -22.00 -3.01 -0.45
C HIS A 27 -22.90 -2.64 -1.64
N VAL A 28 -22.93 -1.37 -2.02
CA VAL A 28 -23.80 -0.85 -3.08
C VAL A 28 -23.02 0.05 -4.01
N ASN A 29 -23.07 -0.26 -5.31
CA ASN A 29 -22.52 0.58 -6.36
C ASN A 29 -23.65 1.13 -7.24
N VAL A 30 -23.71 2.46 -7.39
CA VAL A 30 -24.68 3.19 -8.21
C VAL A 30 -23.93 3.85 -9.35
N ASN A 31 -24.25 3.46 -10.58
CA ASN A 31 -23.51 3.92 -11.76
C ASN A 31 -24.45 4.17 -12.95
N GLY A 32 -24.39 5.33 -13.59
CA GLY A 32 -25.22 5.60 -14.77
C GLY A 32 -26.70 5.86 -14.45
N CYS A 33 -27.09 6.06 -13.19
CA CYS A 33 -28.50 6.08 -12.79
C CYS A 33 -29.12 7.49 -12.86
N LYS A 34 -30.43 7.57 -13.09
CA LYS A 34 -31.19 8.82 -13.15
C LYS A 34 -32.47 8.74 -12.34
N ASN A 35 -32.73 9.72 -11.47
CA ASN A 35 -33.94 9.73 -10.63
C ASN A 35 -34.10 8.42 -9.84
N LEU A 36 -33.11 8.13 -9.00
CA LEU A 36 -33.01 6.91 -8.19
C LEU A 36 -33.13 7.26 -6.71
N THR A 37 -34.02 6.61 -5.99
CA THR A 37 -34.21 6.84 -4.54
C THR A 37 -33.90 5.58 -3.73
N PHE A 38 -33.04 5.70 -2.73
CA PHE A 38 -32.82 4.72 -1.67
C PHE A 38 -33.59 5.14 -0.42
N ILE A 39 -34.40 4.23 0.14
CA ILE A 39 -35.24 4.50 1.31
C ILE A 39 -35.10 3.36 2.33
N ARG A 40 -34.78 3.67 3.59
CA ARG A 40 -34.73 2.67 4.67
C ARG A 40 -33.81 1.48 4.33
N VAL A 41 -32.69 1.77 3.70
CA VAL A 41 -31.65 0.77 3.44
C VAL A 41 -30.77 0.62 4.66
N ASN A 42 -30.51 -0.63 5.05
CA ASN A 42 -29.61 -0.97 6.13
C ASN A 42 -28.33 -1.63 5.59
N ILE A 43 -27.17 -1.12 5.97
CA ILE A 43 -25.87 -1.65 5.58
C ILE A 43 -25.02 -1.87 6.81
N THR A 44 -24.47 -3.08 6.96
CA THR A 44 -23.65 -3.44 8.11
C THR A 44 -22.43 -4.26 7.68
N ALA A 45 -21.25 -3.82 8.09
CA ALA A 45 -20.01 -4.60 8.09
C ALA A 45 -19.16 -4.25 9.32
N PRO A 46 -18.23 -5.14 9.75
CA PRO A 46 -17.33 -4.87 10.87
C PRO A 46 -16.42 -3.66 10.60
N PRO A 47 -16.12 -2.82 11.61
CA PRO A 47 -15.36 -1.58 11.45
C PRO A 47 -13.91 -1.79 10.96
N GLU A 48 -13.34 -2.97 11.18
CA GLU A 48 -12.01 -3.35 10.71
C GLU A 48 -11.98 -3.83 9.25
N SER A 49 -13.15 -3.96 8.61
CA SER A 49 -13.28 -4.49 7.25
C SER A 49 -12.90 -3.45 6.21
N VAL A 50 -11.67 -3.54 5.71
CA VAL A 50 -11.12 -2.61 4.71
C VAL A 50 -11.95 -2.57 3.44
N ASN A 51 -12.17 -1.37 2.89
CA ASN A 51 -12.83 -1.14 1.60
C ASN A 51 -14.27 -1.70 1.52
N THR A 52 -14.97 -1.75 2.64
CA THR A 52 -16.38 -2.13 2.72
C THR A 52 -17.33 -0.97 2.49
N ASP A 53 -17.06 -0.14 1.48
CA ASP A 53 -17.81 1.09 1.22
C ASP A 53 -19.33 0.82 1.17
N GLY A 54 -20.12 1.68 1.80
CA GLY A 54 -21.57 1.53 1.90
C GLY A 54 -22.26 1.76 0.56
N ILE A 55 -22.63 3.02 0.27
CA ILE A 55 -23.20 3.40 -1.03
C ILE A 55 -22.20 4.25 -1.81
N HIS A 56 -21.68 3.70 -2.90
CA HIS A 56 -20.86 4.43 -3.86
C HIS A 56 -21.71 4.93 -5.02
N VAL A 57 -21.69 6.24 -5.28
CA VAL A 57 -22.46 6.89 -6.34
C VAL A 57 -21.54 7.60 -7.32
N ALA A 58 -21.60 7.23 -8.59
CA ALA A 58 -20.88 7.88 -9.68
C ALA A 58 -21.73 7.91 -10.96
N ARG A 59 -21.39 8.78 -11.91
CA ARG A 59 -22.04 8.83 -13.24
C ARG A 59 -23.56 8.87 -13.17
N SER A 60 -24.13 9.60 -12.21
CA SER A 60 -25.57 9.53 -11.90
C SER A 60 -26.15 10.91 -11.65
N SER A 61 -27.45 11.05 -11.92
CA SER A 61 -28.17 12.32 -11.74
C SER A 61 -29.46 12.16 -10.94
N ASN A 62 -29.78 13.14 -10.08
CA ASN A 62 -30.97 13.15 -9.23
C ASN A 62 -31.07 11.86 -8.39
N VAL A 63 -30.10 11.65 -7.51
CA VAL A 63 -30.07 10.50 -6.61
C VAL A 63 -30.47 10.95 -5.20
N ASN A 64 -31.40 10.24 -4.58
CA ASN A 64 -31.83 10.50 -3.21
C ASN A 64 -31.48 9.31 -2.32
N ILE A 65 -30.82 9.54 -1.19
CA ILE A 65 -30.53 8.54 -0.17
C ILE A 65 -31.16 9.03 1.14
N THR A 66 -32.20 8.34 1.61
CA THR A 66 -32.98 8.82 2.76
C THR A 66 -33.34 7.75 3.78
N ASN A 67 -33.33 8.12 5.06
CA ASN A 67 -33.70 7.25 6.17
C ASN A 67 -32.87 5.96 6.24
N CYS A 68 -31.61 6.00 5.82
CA CYS A 68 -30.73 4.83 5.80
C CYS A 68 -29.89 4.73 7.08
N VAL A 69 -29.49 3.51 7.43
CA VAL A 69 -28.51 3.22 8.49
C VAL A 69 -27.35 2.47 7.85
N ILE A 70 -26.16 3.04 7.92
CA ILE A 70 -24.98 2.53 7.22
C ILE A 70 -23.80 2.50 8.19
N GLY A 71 -23.31 1.30 8.50
CA GLY A 71 -22.08 1.08 9.27
C GLY A 71 -21.16 0.14 8.52
N THR A 72 -19.92 0.56 8.31
CA THR A 72 -18.92 -0.19 7.52
C THR A 72 -17.52 0.00 8.11
N GLY A 73 -16.51 -0.64 7.49
CA GLY A 73 -15.10 -0.39 7.78
C GLY A 73 -14.42 0.60 6.83
N ASP A 74 -15.17 1.27 5.94
CA ASP A 74 -14.65 2.29 5.02
C ASP A 74 -15.69 3.42 4.82
N ASP A 75 -15.73 4.08 3.66
CA ASP A 75 -16.66 5.16 3.36
C ASP A 75 -18.13 4.69 3.53
N CYS A 76 -18.93 5.42 4.29
CA CYS A 76 -20.34 5.09 4.50
C CYS A 76 -21.16 5.50 3.27
N ILE A 77 -20.91 6.69 2.74
CA ILE A 77 -21.31 7.10 1.39
C ILE A 77 -20.10 7.71 0.70
N THR A 78 -19.83 7.30 -0.54
CA THR A 78 -18.74 7.83 -1.36
C THR A 78 -19.22 8.30 -2.73
N VAL A 79 -18.73 9.45 -3.18
CA VAL A 79 -19.14 10.10 -4.43
C VAL A 79 -17.98 10.09 -5.43
N GLY A 80 -18.20 9.45 -6.58
CA GLY A 80 -17.29 9.49 -7.74
C GLY A 80 -17.60 10.63 -8.72
N ASP A 81 -16.99 10.57 -9.89
CA ASP A 81 -17.12 11.58 -10.94
C ASP A 81 -18.48 11.54 -11.67
N GLU A 82 -18.75 12.57 -12.49
CA GLU A 82 -19.99 12.71 -13.28
C GLU A 82 -21.27 12.60 -12.41
N LEU A 83 -21.36 13.43 -11.37
CA LEU A 83 -22.52 13.48 -10.50
C LEU A 83 -23.25 14.81 -10.67
N ASP A 84 -24.58 14.76 -10.78
CA ASP A 84 -25.46 15.93 -10.77
C ASP A 84 -26.64 15.73 -9.81
N GLN A 85 -26.75 16.53 -8.75
CA GLN A 85 -27.83 16.46 -7.76
C GLN A 85 -27.90 15.12 -6.98
N LEU A 86 -27.18 15.05 -5.87
CA LEU A 86 -27.26 13.98 -4.86
C LEU A 86 -27.79 14.55 -3.54
N HIS A 87 -28.89 14.03 -3.03
CA HIS A 87 -29.44 14.39 -1.73
C HIS A 87 -29.31 13.23 -0.74
N ILE A 88 -28.61 13.46 0.36
CA ILE A 88 -28.40 12.53 1.46
C ILE A 88 -29.10 13.11 2.68
N THR A 89 -30.19 12.49 3.12
CA THR A 89 -31.05 13.03 4.18
C THR A 89 -31.41 12.02 5.24
N ARG A 90 -31.35 12.38 6.53
CA ARG A 90 -31.74 11.48 7.63
C ARG A 90 -30.99 10.14 7.58
N VAL A 91 -29.69 10.19 7.28
CA VAL A 91 -28.82 9.02 7.28
C VAL A 91 -28.07 8.95 8.60
N THR A 92 -28.08 7.76 9.22
CA THR A 92 -27.18 7.44 10.34
C THR A 92 -25.99 6.67 9.78
N CYS A 93 -24.80 7.22 10.00
CA CYS A 93 -23.57 6.82 9.35
C CYS A 93 -22.51 6.48 10.40
N GLY A 94 -22.11 5.24 10.51
CA GLY A 94 -21.16 4.84 11.56
C GLY A 94 -21.28 3.39 12.00
N PRO A 95 -20.17 2.69 12.27
CA PRO A 95 -18.76 3.14 12.13
C PRO A 95 -18.32 3.28 10.65
N GLY A 96 -17.07 3.72 10.42
CA GLY A 96 -16.47 3.83 9.07
C GLY A 96 -15.69 5.13 8.83
N HIS A 97 -15.60 5.58 7.58
CA HIS A 97 -14.85 6.78 7.17
C HIS A 97 -15.71 8.01 6.91
N GLY A 98 -17.04 7.94 7.12
CA GLY A 98 -17.96 9.07 6.96
C GLY A 98 -18.56 9.22 5.57
N ILE A 99 -19.06 10.43 5.27
CA ILE A 99 -19.65 10.80 3.99
C ILE A 99 -18.60 11.58 3.19
N ASN A 100 -18.16 11.00 2.06
CA ASN A 100 -16.95 11.42 1.38
C ASN A 100 -17.21 11.73 -0.10
N VAL A 101 -16.79 12.92 -0.56
CA VAL A 101 -16.68 13.24 -1.98
C VAL A 101 -15.27 12.93 -2.47
N GLY A 102 -15.17 12.07 -3.49
CA GLY A 102 -13.93 11.60 -4.09
C GLY A 102 -13.44 10.25 -3.58
N SER A 103 -12.20 9.87 -3.86
CA SER A 103 -11.13 10.73 -4.37
C SER A 103 -11.32 11.13 -5.84
N LEU A 104 -11.07 12.42 -6.14
CA LEU A 104 -11.09 12.96 -7.50
C LEU A 104 -9.70 13.47 -7.92
N GLY A 105 -9.52 13.60 -9.22
CA GLY A 105 -8.34 14.09 -9.90
C GLY A 105 -7.34 13.01 -10.30
N LYS A 106 -7.61 11.73 -10.01
CA LYS A 106 -6.68 10.63 -10.28
C LYS A 106 -6.79 10.14 -11.72
N THR A 107 -8.00 10.18 -12.29
CA THR A 107 -8.26 9.64 -13.62
C THR A 107 -8.38 10.78 -14.65
N PRO A 108 -7.70 10.67 -15.81
CA PRO A 108 -7.89 11.64 -16.89
C PRO A 108 -9.35 11.66 -17.36
N GLY A 109 -9.91 12.85 -17.53
CA GLY A 109 -11.26 13.03 -18.08
C GLY A 109 -12.41 12.80 -17.09
N GLU A 110 -12.13 12.77 -15.78
CA GLU A 110 -13.18 12.85 -14.76
C GLU A 110 -14.10 14.04 -15.02
N LYS A 111 -15.41 13.80 -15.01
CA LYS A 111 -16.41 14.84 -15.23
C LYS A 111 -16.82 15.51 -13.91
N PRO A 112 -17.43 16.70 -13.98
CA PRO A 112 -17.80 17.46 -12.79
C PRO A 112 -18.69 16.70 -11.80
N VAL A 113 -18.49 17.01 -10.52
CA VAL A 113 -19.40 16.70 -9.42
C VAL A 113 -20.11 18.00 -9.03
N VAL A 114 -21.43 18.02 -9.20
CA VAL A 114 -22.26 19.21 -9.00
C VAL A 114 -23.46 18.87 -8.12
N GLY A 115 -23.68 19.65 -7.06
CA GLY A 115 -24.88 19.54 -6.24
C GLY A 115 -24.87 18.32 -5.34
N VAL A 116 -24.13 18.37 -4.23
CA VAL A 116 -24.18 17.34 -3.17
C VAL A 116 -24.74 17.97 -1.91
N TYR A 117 -25.89 17.47 -1.46
CA TYR A 117 -26.65 18.01 -0.35
C TYR A 117 -26.74 16.96 0.75
N VAL A 118 -26.01 17.16 1.85
CA VAL A 118 -26.07 16.31 3.05
C VAL A 118 -26.80 17.08 4.14
N LYS A 119 -27.98 16.59 4.54
CA LYS A 119 -28.84 17.29 5.50
C LYS A 119 -29.41 16.37 6.57
N ASN A 120 -29.52 16.84 7.81
CA ASN A 120 -30.15 16.09 8.92
C ASN A 120 -29.52 14.70 9.12
N CYS A 121 -28.19 14.60 9.09
CA CYS A 121 -27.48 13.32 9.19
C CYS A 121 -26.77 13.19 10.54
N THR A 122 -26.63 11.95 11.02
CA THR A 122 -25.88 11.65 12.24
C THR A 122 -24.69 10.78 11.88
N VAL A 123 -23.48 11.23 12.23
CA VAL A 123 -22.22 10.52 11.95
C VAL A 123 -21.57 10.10 13.27
N ILE A 124 -21.35 8.80 13.47
CA ILE A 124 -21.02 8.22 14.77
C ILE A 124 -19.80 7.30 14.65
N ASN A 125 -18.81 7.44 15.53
CA ASN A 125 -17.65 6.54 15.61
C ASN A 125 -16.91 6.38 14.27
N THR A 126 -16.82 7.44 13.47
CA THR A 126 -16.15 7.44 12.17
C THR A 126 -14.82 8.18 12.20
N ASP A 127 -14.00 7.96 11.18
CA ASP A 127 -12.77 8.73 10.98
C ASP A 127 -13.04 10.15 10.50
N ASN A 128 -14.07 10.35 9.68
CA ASN A 128 -14.45 11.68 9.20
C ASN A 128 -15.96 11.85 9.32
N GLY A 129 -16.42 13.09 9.50
CA GLY A 129 -17.84 13.41 9.43
C GLY A 129 -18.23 13.57 7.97
N VAL A 130 -17.89 14.73 7.42
CA VAL A 130 -18.00 15.06 6.00
C VAL A 130 -16.62 15.39 5.44
N ARG A 131 -16.30 14.86 4.26
CA ARG A 131 -15.00 15.08 3.63
C ARG A 131 -15.10 15.30 2.14
N VAL A 132 -14.22 16.15 1.61
CA VAL A 132 -13.90 16.22 0.18
C VAL A 132 -12.43 15.85 0.01
N LYS A 133 -12.09 14.88 -0.83
CA LYS A 133 -10.71 14.41 -1.05
C LYS A 133 -10.31 14.52 -2.53
N THR A 134 -9.25 15.27 -2.84
CA THR A 134 -8.67 15.38 -4.19
C THR A 134 -7.17 15.12 -4.16
N CYS A 135 -6.65 14.47 -5.20
CA CYS A 135 -5.25 14.06 -5.26
C CYS A 135 -4.32 15.23 -5.65
N PRO A 136 -3.09 15.29 -5.10
CA PRO A 136 -1.97 16.04 -5.67
C PRO A 136 -1.64 15.58 -7.10
N ALA A 137 -0.91 16.43 -7.86
CA ALA A 137 -0.53 16.15 -9.24
C ALA A 137 -1.72 15.71 -10.14
N SER A 138 -2.93 16.20 -9.84
CA SER A 138 -4.14 15.71 -10.48
C SER A 138 -4.34 16.27 -11.88
N HIS A 139 -5.19 15.57 -12.64
CA HIS A 139 -5.84 16.17 -13.79
C HIS A 139 -6.81 17.30 -13.37
N GLN A 140 -7.16 18.15 -14.32
CA GLN A 140 -8.19 19.18 -14.13
C GLN A 140 -9.53 18.50 -13.86
N GLY A 141 -10.27 19.01 -12.87
CA GLY A 141 -11.59 18.53 -12.50
C GLY A 141 -12.37 19.61 -11.77
N VAL A 142 -13.67 19.41 -11.58
CA VAL A 142 -14.55 20.40 -10.94
C VAL A 142 -15.43 19.71 -9.90
N VAL A 143 -15.46 20.28 -8.70
CA VAL A 143 -16.40 19.94 -7.63
C VAL A 143 -17.05 21.24 -7.19
N THR A 144 -18.36 21.36 -7.33
CA THR A 144 -19.05 22.60 -6.97
C THR A 144 -20.44 22.34 -6.41
N ASP A 145 -20.96 23.32 -5.67
CA ASP A 145 -22.30 23.28 -5.10
C ASP A 145 -22.45 22.15 -4.07
N LEU A 146 -21.63 22.21 -3.02
CA LEU A 146 -21.66 21.26 -1.91
C LEU A 146 -22.32 21.91 -0.68
N HIS A 147 -23.29 21.23 -0.07
CA HIS A 147 -24.05 21.72 1.07
C HIS A 147 -24.10 20.67 2.16
N TYR A 148 -23.57 20.99 3.33
CA TYR A 148 -23.56 20.14 4.52
C TYR A 148 -24.29 20.90 5.63
N GLU A 149 -25.49 20.44 6.02
CA GLU A 149 -26.37 21.18 6.93
C GLU A 149 -26.97 20.25 7.99
N ASP A 150 -27.15 20.74 9.21
CA ASP A 150 -27.82 20.00 10.30
C ASP A 150 -27.19 18.62 10.54
N ILE A 151 -25.88 18.59 10.83
CA ILE A 151 -25.13 17.34 11.00
C ILE A 151 -24.74 17.17 12.47
N ILE A 152 -25.08 16.01 13.03
CA ILE A 152 -24.64 15.61 14.37
C ILE A 152 -23.43 14.69 14.22
N VAL A 153 -22.31 15.05 14.85
CA VAL A 153 -21.10 14.24 14.91
C VAL A 153 -20.89 13.70 16.32
N GLN A 154 -20.68 12.40 16.48
CA GLN A 154 -20.46 11.77 17.78
C GLN A 154 -19.20 10.90 17.72
N ASN A 155 -18.19 11.28 18.50
CA ASN A 155 -16.94 10.54 18.58
C ASN A 155 -16.26 10.37 17.21
N VAL A 156 -16.24 11.44 16.41
CA VAL A 156 -15.68 11.46 15.04
C VAL A 156 -14.24 11.98 15.05
N THR A 157 -13.29 11.35 14.35
CA THR A 157 -11.87 11.81 14.39
C THR A 157 -11.68 13.18 13.78
N ASN A 158 -12.15 13.39 12.55
CA ASN A 158 -12.05 14.65 11.82
C ASN A 158 -13.44 15.04 11.29
N PRO A 159 -14.25 15.78 12.07
CA PRO A 159 -15.64 16.07 11.72
C PRO A 159 -15.85 16.71 10.34
N ILE A 160 -15.05 17.72 9.99
CA ILE A 160 -15.19 18.46 8.73
C ILE A 160 -13.83 18.56 8.05
N VAL A 161 -13.72 18.04 6.82
CA VAL A 161 -12.45 18.00 6.10
C VAL A 161 -12.60 18.38 4.62
N ILE A 162 -11.79 19.32 4.14
CA ILE A 162 -11.50 19.46 2.71
C ILE A 162 -10.02 19.16 2.53
N ASP A 163 -9.68 18.11 1.81
CA ASP A 163 -8.32 17.61 1.64
C ASP A 163 -7.94 17.55 0.16
N GLN A 164 -7.33 18.63 -0.35
CA GLN A 164 -6.76 18.67 -1.70
C GLN A 164 -5.29 18.20 -1.74
N VAL A 165 -4.82 17.58 -0.66
CA VAL A 165 -3.49 16.95 -0.57
C VAL A 165 -3.60 15.45 -0.27
N TYR A 166 -4.75 14.86 -0.59
CA TYR A 166 -5.08 13.47 -0.29
C TYR A 166 -4.13 12.51 -1.02
N CYS A 167 -3.33 11.78 -0.25
CA CYS A 167 -2.25 10.94 -0.75
C CYS A 167 -2.20 9.61 0.01
N PRO A 168 -3.10 8.67 -0.29
CA PRO A 168 -3.12 7.39 0.39
C PRO A 168 -1.79 6.66 0.15
N TYR A 169 -1.25 6.07 1.22
CA TYR A 169 0.03 5.33 1.22
C TYR A 169 1.25 6.13 0.74
N ASN A 170 1.18 7.47 0.73
CA ASN A 170 2.21 8.35 0.17
C ASN A 170 2.57 8.05 -1.30
N GLN A 171 1.66 7.42 -2.06
CA GLN A 171 1.84 7.09 -3.47
C GLN A 171 1.34 8.22 -4.39
N CYS A 172 1.88 9.43 -4.22
CA CYS A 172 1.54 10.58 -5.06
C CYS A 172 2.70 11.59 -5.08
N ASN A 173 2.72 12.45 -6.11
CA ASN A 173 3.65 13.57 -6.16
C ASN A 173 3.05 14.78 -5.43
N LYS A 174 3.48 15.01 -4.19
CA LYS A 174 3.00 16.12 -3.33
C LYS A 174 3.60 17.48 -3.70
N ASP A 175 4.63 17.52 -4.54
CA ASP A 175 5.25 18.77 -4.98
C ASP A 175 4.34 19.52 -5.97
N LEU A 176 3.47 18.77 -6.66
CA LEU A 176 2.51 19.33 -7.59
C LEU A 176 1.13 19.49 -6.92
N PRO A 177 0.52 20.69 -7.00
CA PRO A 177 -0.78 20.94 -6.39
C PRO A 177 -1.90 20.19 -7.11
N SER A 178 -2.99 19.90 -6.39
CA SER A 178 -4.23 19.43 -7.01
C SER A 178 -4.78 20.50 -7.97
N GLN A 179 -5.19 20.06 -9.15
CA GLN A 179 -5.81 20.86 -10.22
C GLN A 179 -7.35 20.77 -10.21
N VAL A 180 -7.94 20.10 -9.20
CA VAL A 180 -9.39 20.04 -9.05
C VAL A 180 -9.90 21.35 -8.44
N LYS A 181 -10.77 22.07 -9.14
CA LYS A 181 -11.40 23.29 -8.60
C LYS A 181 -12.55 22.89 -7.68
N ILE A 182 -12.44 23.28 -6.41
CA ILE A 182 -13.53 23.18 -5.43
C ILE A 182 -14.15 24.57 -5.27
N SER A 183 -15.46 24.70 -5.44
CA SER A 183 -16.14 25.99 -5.23
C SER A 183 -17.57 25.87 -4.72
N LYS A 184 -18.11 26.96 -4.15
CA LYS A 184 -19.50 27.03 -3.63
C LYS A 184 -19.76 25.90 -2.63
N VAL A 185 -19.04 25.92 -1.52
CA VAL A 185 -19.18 24.95 -0.43
C VAL A 185 -19.82 25.63 0.76
N SER A 186 -20.90 25.07 1.27
CA SER A 186 -21.59 25.56 2.46
C SER A 186 -21.61 24.48 3.54
N ILE A 187 -21.11 24.78 4.72
CA ILE A 187 -21.10 23.88 5.88
C ILE A 187 -21.74 24.64 7.05
N LYS A 188 -22.94 24.22 7.46
CA LYS A 188 -23.74 24.93 8.47
C LYS A 188 -24.29 23.98 9.52
N ASN A 189 -24.39 24.48 10.76
CA ASN A 189 -25.07 23.79 11.87
C ASN A 189 -24.53 22.36 12.11
N VAL A 190 -23.23 22.23 12.34
CA VAL A 190 -22.59 20.95 12.67
C VAL A 190 -22.27 20.90 14.16
N LYS A 191 -22.78 19.88 14.86
CA LYS A 191 -22.75 19.83 16.34
C LYS A 191 -22.28 18.48 16.88
N GLY A 192 -21.61 18.48 18.04
CA GLY A 192 -21.35 17.28 18.82
C GLY A 192 -19.91 17.11 19.31
N THR A 193 -19.29 15.95 19.11
CA THR A 193 -17.98 15.60 19.69
C THR A 193 -16.95 15.12 18.66
N SER A 194 -15.70 15.58 18.82
CA SER A 194 -14.54 15.17 18.04
C SER A 194 -13.57 14.32 18.87
N ARG A 195 -12.83 13.40 18.23
CA ARG A 195 -11.69 12.68 18.85
C ARG A 195 -10.36 13.39 18.64
N THR A 196 -10.30 14.43 17.81
CA THR A 196 -9.11 15.26 17.63
C THR A 196 -9.41 16.74 17.83
N GLN A 197 -8.37 17.51 18.11
CA GLN A 197 -8.49 18.95 18.25
C GLN A 197 -8.95 19.64 16.97
N ASP A 198 -8.59 19.11 15.79
CA ASP A 198 -8.93 19.72 14.51
C ASP A 198 -10.37 19.35 14.10
N ALA A 199 -11.34 20.14 14.57
CA ALA A 199 -12.75 19.93 14.25
C ALA A 199 -13.10 20.31 12.80
N VAL A 200 -12.42 21.34 12.27
CA VAL A 200 -12.53 21.79 10.89
C VAL A 200 -11.14 21.87 10.29
N LEU A 201 -10.90 21.11 9.22
CA LEU A 201 -9.62 21.04 8.52
C LEU A 201 -9.82 21.34 7.04
N LEU A 202 -9.42 22.54 6.61
CA LEU A 202 -9.47 22.93 5.21
C LEU A 202 -8.04 22.93 4.66
N LEU A 203 -7.73 22.07 3.71
CA LEU A 203 -6.43 21.93 3.06
C LEU A 203 -6.60 22.14 1.56
N CYS A 204 -6.84 23.40 1.19
CA CYS A 204 -7.04 23.79 -0.20
C CYS A 204 -5.72 23.82 -1.00
N SER A 205 -5.83 23.56 -2.28
CA SER A 205 -4.72 23.52 -3.23
C SER A 205 -4.08 24.91 -3.37
N LYS A 206 -2.74 24.94 -3.43
CA LYS A 206 -1.99 26.16 -3.76
C LYS A 206 -2.13 26.56 -5.23
N GLY A 207 -2.31 25.58 -6.13
CA GLY A 207 -2.42 25.83 -7.57
C GLY A 207 -3.82 26.23 -8.00
N VAL A 208 -4.84 25.65 -7.37
CA VAL A 208 -6.26 25.94 -7.64
C VAL A 208 -7.01 26.06 -6.32
N PRO A 209 -6.90 27.20 -5.60
CA PRO A 209 -7.53 27.37 -4.30
C PRO A 209 -9.06 27.21 -4.32
N CYS A 210 -9.60 26.73 -3.20
CA CYS A 210 -11.04 26.67 -2.98
C CYS A 210 -11.66 28.08 -3.03
N GLU A 211 -12.88 28.19 -3.54
CA GLU A 211 -13.56 29.48 -3.72
C GLU A 211 -15.01 29.45 -3.23
N GLY A 212 -15.41 30.45 -2.44
CA GLY A 212 -16.77 30.50 -1.88
C GLY A 212 -17.03 29.35 -0.92
N VAL A 213 -16.12 29.14 0.04
CA VAL A 213 -16.31 28.20 1.15
C VAL A 213 -16.88 28.98 2.32
N GLU A 214 -18.10 28.63 2.74
CA GLU A 214 -18.79 29.18 3.89
C GLU A 214 -18.86 28.12 4.98
N VAL A 215 -18.40 28.47 6.19
CA VAL A 215 -18.48 27.60 7.35
C VAL A 215 -19.09 28.39 8.49
N GLY A 216 -20.22 27.91 9.02
CA GLY A 216 -20.85 28.55 10.16
C GLY A 216 -21.69 27.66 11.05
N ASP A 217 -22.03 28.18 12.22
CA ASP A 217 -22.82 27.50 13.24
C ASP A 217 -22.20 26.14 13.65
N ILE A 218 -20.87 26.13 13.87
CA ILE A 218 -20.12 24.93 14.26
C ILE A 218 -19.97 24.89 15.78
N ASP A 219 -20.57 23.86 16.39
CA ASP A 219 -20.51 23.60 17.84
C ASP A 219 -20.03 22.18 18.11
N ILE A 220 -18.72 22.00 17.96
CA ILE A 220 -18.05 20.71 18.16
C ILE A 220 -17.14 20.84 19.37
N SER A 221 -17.34 19.94 20.33
CA SER A 221 -16.51 19.83 21.54
C SER A 221 -15.40 18.79 21.35
N TYR A 222 -14.25 19.08 21.96
CA TYR A 222 -13.12 18.16 22.04
C TYR A 222 -12.61 18.15 23.49
N ASN A 223 -12.53 16.96 24.09
CA ASN A 223 -12.21 16.78 25.51
C ASN A 223 -10.78 16.26 25.75
N GLY A 224 -9.89 16.38 24.75
CA GLY A 224 -8.50 15.95 24.89
C GLY A 224 -7.61 16.98 25.59
N LYS A 225 -6.34 16.62 25.77
CA LYS A 225 -5.36 17.41 26.54
C LYS A 225 -4.80 18.60 25.77
N GLU A 226 -5.02 18.67 24.46
CA GLU A 226 -4.45 19.64 23.52
C GLU A 226 -5.19 21.00 23.56
N GLY A 227 -6.26 21.12 24.35
CA GLY A 227 -7.11 22.31 24.44
C GLY A 227 -8.42 22.14 23.67
N PRO A 228 -9.24 23.20 23.52
CA PRO A 228 -10.54 23.12 22.86
C PRO A 228 -10.41 22.78 21.37
N ALA A 229 -11.53 22.38 20.77
CA ALA A 229 -11.65 22.16 19.34
C ALA A 229 -11.24 23.42 18.55
N LYS A 230 -10.58 23.25 17.42
CA LYS A 230 -10.12 24.34 16.56
C LYS A 230 -10.43 24.11 15.09
N SER A 231 -10.54 25.22 14.38
CA SER A 231 -10.56 25.27 12.92
C SER A 231 -9.16 25.60 12.40
N ARG A 232 -8.69 24.86 11.40
CA ARG A 232 -7.40 25.02 10.74
C ARG A 232 -7.61 25.36 9.26
N ASN A 233 -7.30 26.60 8.87
CA ASN A 233 -7.55 27.12 7.52
C ASN A 233 -6.30 27.76 6.89
N PRO A 234 -5.97 27.51 5.61
CA PRO A 234 -4.88 28.16 4.90
C PRO A 234 -5.20 29.63 4.60
N PRO A 235 -4.17 30.48 4.47
CA PRO A 235 -4.35 31.93 4.32
C PRO A 235 -4.94 32.31 2.94
N PHE A 236 -4.92 31.40 1.98
CA PHE A 236 -5.40 31.61 0.60
C PHE A 236 -6.85 31.14 0.38
N CYS A 237 -7.54 30.67 1.42
CA CYS A 237 -8.93 30.29 1.33
C CYS A 237 -9.78 31.47 1.81
N ILE A 238 -10.54 32.09 0.90
CA ILE A 238 -11.55 33.09 1.27
C ILE A 238 -12.68 32.31 1.94
N VAL A 239 -12.53 32.06 3.23
CA VAL A 239 -13.52 31.37 4.05
C VAL A 239 -14.30 32.44 4.80
N CYS A 240 -15.60 32.52 4.54
CA CYS A 240 -16.50 33.28 5.38
C CYS A 240 -16.83 32.44 6.62
N LEU A 241 -16.24 32.82 7.75
CA LEU A 241 -16.43 32.18 9.05
C LEU A 241 -17.43 33.00 9.88
N TYR A 242 -18.53 32.41 10.33
CA TYR A 242 -19.48 33.06 11.26
C TYR A 242 -20.12 32.03 12.21
N GLY A 243 -20.50 32.42 13.43
CA GLY A 243 -21.22 31.51 14.34
C GLY A 243 -20.39 30.35 14.91
N PHE A 244 -19.12 30.58 15.26
CA PHE A 244 -18.31 29.58 15.97
C PHE A 244 -18.68 29.61 17.45
N GLY A 245 -19.28 28.54 17.97
CA GLY A 245 -19.56 28.38 19.39
C GLY A 245 -18.29 27.96 20.13
N SER A 246 -18.13 26.64 20.32
CA SER A 246 -17.04 26.03 21.10
C SER A 246 -15.70 25.88 20.34
N VAL A 247 -15.61 26.34 19.08
CA VAL A 247 -14.47 26.08 18.19
C VAL A 247 -13.61 27.33 17.99
N ALA A 248 -12.34 27.29 18.42
CA ALA A 248 -11.40 28.38 18.22
C ALA A 248 -10.95 28.48 16.74
N VAL A 249 -10.93 29.69 16.17
CA VAL A 249 -10.46 29.91 14.79
C VAL A 249 -8.93 30.10 14.79
N SER A 250 -8.21 29.27 14.04
CA SER A 250 -6.75 29.40 13.86
C SER A 250 -6.40 29.51 12.36
N TYR A 251 -5.80 30.64 11.99
CA TYR A 251 -5.21 30.82 10.67
C TYR A 251 -3.86 30.12 10.59
N ILE A 252 -3.63 29.39 9.50
CA ILE A 252 -2.34 28.76 9.22
C ILE A 252 -1.43 29.82 8.56
N TRP A 253 -0.45 30.35 9.29
CA TRP A 253 0.60 31.19 8.69
C TRP A 253 1.68 30.39 7.97
N LYS A 254 1.72 29.08 8.23
CA LYS A 254 2.67 28.13 7.64
C LYS A 254 1.93 26.82 7.44
N MET A 255 1.68 26.43 6.18
CA MET A 255 1.16 25.09 5.89
C MET A 255 1.89 24.10 6.79
N PRO A 256 1.20 23.17 7.48
CA PRO A 256 1.92 22.17 8.24
C PRO A 256 2.78 21.42 7.21
N GLU A 257 4.07 21.70 7.23
CA GLU A 257 5.08 20.71 6.92
C GLU A 257 4.83 19.57 7.92
N ARG A 258 3.85 18.72 7.61
CA ARG A 258 3.89 17.34 8.04
C ARG A 258 4.71 16.58 7.02
N THR A 259 5.95 17.00 6.89
CA THR A 259 7.04 16.07 7.07
C THR A 259 6.98 15.59 8.54
N ILE A 260 6.12 14.60 8.81
CA ILE A 260 6.65 13.47 9.60
C ILE A 260 7.57 12.75 8.62
N THR A 261 8.68 13.40 8.26
CA THR A 261 9.72 12.73 7.50
C THR A 261 10.41 11.83 8.49
N ALA A 262 10.80 10.68 7.97
CA ALA A 262 11.84 9.88 8.57
C ALA A 262 13.00 10.75 9.07
N GLU A 263 13.24 11.96 8.54
CA GLU A 263 14.23 12.95 8.99
C GLU A 263 14.08 13.44 10.43
N ASN A 264 12.89 13.61 11.04
CA ASN A 264 12.84 13.99 12.46
C ASN A 264 13.18 12.81 13.39
N LEU A 265 12.95 11.58 12.91
CA LEU A 265 13.42 10.37 13.56
C LEU A 265 14.92 10.14 13.27
N LEU A 266 15.34 10.43 12.04
CA LEU A 266 16.70 10.28 11.53
C LEU A 266 17.63 11.33 12.12
N ASN A 267 17.17 12.56 12.37
CA ASN A 267 17.97 13.63 12.98
C ASN A 267 18.21 13.34 14.46
N ASN A 268 17.20 12.84 15.18
CA ASN A 268 17.38 12.33 16.55
C ASN A 268 18.30 11.10 16.59
N ILE A 269 18.25 10.23 15.57
CA ILE A 269 19.14 9.07 15.45
C ILE A 269 20.55 9.49 15.00
N VAL A 270 20.68 10.47 14.11
CA VAL A 270 21.94 10.98 13.54
C VAL A 270 22.67 11.84 14.56
N GLU A 271 21.98 12.65 15.38
CA GLU A 271 22.58 13.30 16.54
C GLU A 271 23.05 12.28 17.56
N SER A 272 22.25 11.23 17.83
CA SER A 272 22.65 10.14 18.74
C SER A 272 23.79 9.26 18.18
N ILE A 273 23.98 9.20 16.86
CA ILE A 273 25.10 8.51 16.18
C ILE A 273 26.33 9.42 16.08
N ALA A 274 26.16 10.72 15.86
CA ALA A 274 27.23 11.72 15.80
C ALA A 274 27.93 11.87 17.16
N ASP A 275 27.17 11.82 18.27
CA ASP A 275 27.68 11.74 19.63
C ASP A 275 28.43 10.42 19.92
N GLY A 276 28.10 9.35 19.18
CA GLY A 276 28.83 8.07 19.21
C GLY A 276 30.14 8.10 18.41
N LEU A 277 30.16 8.76 17.26
CA LEU A 277 31.33 8.85 16.36
C LEU A 277 32.38 9.85 16.83
N SER A 278 31.98 10.94 17.49
CA SER A 278 32.91 11.91 18.07
C SER A 278 33.80 11.28 19.15
N LYS A 279 33.25 10.30 19.90
CA LYS A 279 33.95 9.51 20.91
C LYS A 279 34.96 8.49 20.36
N GLN A 280 34.86 8.14 19.07
CA GLN A 280 35.75 7.18 18.42
C GLN A 280 36.89 7.87 17.63
N LYS A 281 36.69 9.13 17.23
CA LYS A 281 37.67 9.94 16.50
C LYS A 281 38.85 10.40 17.37
N SER A 282 38.77 10.27 18.69
CA SER A 282 39.89 10.55 19.61
C SER A 282 40.90 9.40 19.76
N LEU A 283 40.69 8.24 19.12
CA LEU A 283 41.56 7.06 19.26
C LEU A 283 42.31 6.62 17.98
N SER A 284 42.09 7.24 16.82
CA SER A 284 42.71 6.81 15.55
C SER A 284 43.73 7.78 14.95
N LYS A 285 44.21 8.75 15.75
CA LYS A 285 45.29 9.65 15.32
C LYS A 285 46.66 9.02 15.53
N GLN A 286 46.97 7.92 14.82
CA GLN A 286 48.35 7.54 14.56
C GLN A 286 48.48 6.57 13.37
N LYS A 287 49.45 6.90 12.50
CA LYS A 287 49.98 6.16 11.35
C LYS A 287 49.30 6.39 9.99
N SER A 288 49.78 7.45 9.32
CA SER A 288 49.96 7.52 7.87
C SER A 288 51.31 6.89 7.45
N GLY A 289 51.40 6.26 6.27
CA GLY A 289 52.67 5.93 5.60
C GLY A 289 52.57 4.85 4.51
N SER A 290 53.25 5.08 3.38
CA SER A 290 53.35 4.35 2.07
C SER A 290 53.50 2.83 2.12
N PHE A 291 52.93 2.03 1.20
CA PHE A 291 53.27 1.75 -0.22
C PHE A 291 54.66 1.08 -0.42
N PHE A 292 54.60 -0.18 -0.89
CA PHE A 292 55.64 -1.20 -1.17
C PHE A 292 56.28 -1.94 0.02
N GLU A 293 55.83 -3.18 0.25
CA GLU A 293 56.69 -4.37 0.31
C GLU A 293 55.84 -5.65 0.34
N GLU A 294 56.22 -6.64 -0.46
CA GLU A 294 55.74 -8.01 -0.36
C GLU A 294 56.33 -8.65 0.90
N GLU A 295 55.51 -9.31 1.73
CA GLU A 295 55.98 -10.47 2.47
C GLU A 295 54.88 -11.51 2.70
N LYS A 296 55.24 -12.75 2.34
CA LYS A 296 54.53 -13.99 2.64
C LYS A 296 54.71 -14.34 4.12
N SER A 297 53.62 -14.47 4.87
CA SER A 297 53.34 -15.53 5.87
C SER A 297 52.11 -15.13 6.69
N SER A 298 51.00 -15.84 6.67
CA SER A 298 50.83 -17.10 7.39
C SER A 298 49.55 -17.78 6.88
N SER A 299 49.70 -18.89 6.15
CA SER A 299 48.59 -19.57 5.48
C SER A 299 47.67 -20.39 6.41
N VAL A 300 47.78 -20.22 7.73
CA VAL A 300 47.07 -21.06 8.71
C VAL A 300 45.93 -20.31 9.41
N ASN A 301 46.02 -18.99 9.59
CA ASN A 301 44.91 -18.19 10.17
C ASN A 301 43.88 -17.70 9.13
N ALA A 302 44.25 -17.62 7.86
CA ALA A 302 43.32 -17.25 6.78
C ALA A 302 42.26 -18.33 6.49
N GLN A 303 42.49 -19.57 6.93
CA GLN A 303 41.60 -20.70 6.63
C GLN A 303 40.38 -20.78 7.57
N LEU A 304 40.38 -20.04 8.69
CA LEU A 304 39.33 -20.06 9.71
C LEU A 304 38.33 -18.90 9.63
N ASN A 305 38.57 -17.89 8.78
CA ASN A 305 37.78 -16.65 8.74
C ASN A 305 36.95 -16.49 7.46
N ARG A 306 36.60 -17.58 6.77
CA ARG A 306 35.72 -17.52 5.60
C ARG A 306 34.24 -17.58 6.01
N LEU A 307 33.36 -16.80 5.36
CA LEU A 307 31.92 -16.80 5.69
C LEU A 307 31.35 -18.22 5.64
N PHE A 308 30.54 -18.57 6.65
CA PHE A 308 29.93 -19.90 6.83
C PHE A 308 30.93 -21.07 6.99
N GLY A 309 32.18 -20.83 7.37
CA GLY A 309 33.18 -21.88 7.60
C GLY A 309 33.57 -22.64 6.32
N ARG A 310 33.43 -21.98 5.17
CA ARG A 310 33.61 -22.58 3.85
C ARG A 310 35.06 -22.98 3.58
N GLN A 311 35.28 -24.27 3.34
CA GLN A 311 36.59 -24.79 2.87
C GLN A 311 36.69 -24.95 1.34
N LYS A 312 35.57 -24.99 0.61
CA LYS A 312 35.50 -25.24 -0.85
C LYS A 312 35.19 -23.98 -1.66
N PRO A 313 35.67 -23.82 -2.91
CA PRO A 313 35.42 -22.64 -3.77
C PRO A 313 33.93 -22.36 -4.02
N VAL A 314 33.55 -21.10 -4.29
CA VAL A 314 32.15 -20.65 -4.45
C VAL A 314 31.46 -21.42 -5.59
N HIS A 315 32.22 -21.74 -6.64
CA HIS A 315 31.81 -22.58 -7.76
C HIS A 315 31.22 -23.93 -7.34
N HIS A 316 31.79 -24.59 -6.32
CA HIS A 316 31.30 -25.87 -5.82
C HIS A 316 30.02 -25.71 -4.97
N ILE A 317 29.83 -24.57 -4.30
CA ILE A 317 28.61 -24.30 -3.50
C ILE A 317 27.40 -24.07 -4.41
N LEU A 318 27.62 -23.45 -5.56
CA LEU A 318 26.59 -23.22 -6.58
C LEU A 318 26.24 -24.48 -7.40
N GLY A 319 26.65 -25.67 -6.93
CA GLY A 319 26.35 -26.95 -7.57
C GLY A 319 27.33 -27.39 -8.68
N GLY A 320 28.31 -26.54 -9.03
CA GLY A 320 29.28 -26.81 -10.08
C GLY A 320 28.69 -26.86 -11.50
N GLY A 321 29.56 -27.09 -12.48
CA GLY A 321 29.17 -27.20 -13.89
C GLY A 321 28.62 -25.91 -14.51
N LYS A 322 27.85 -26.06 -15.60
CA LYS A 322 27.40 -24.93 -16.45
C LYS A 322 26.57 -23.89 -15.70
N SER A 323 25.77 -24.29 -14.71
CA SER A 323 24.94 -23.37 -13.92
C SER A 323 25.78 -22.45 -13.04
N ALA A 324 26.79 -23.00 -12.36
CA ALA A 324 27.73 -22.21 -11.57
C ALA A 324 28.60 -21.31 -12.45
N ASP A 325 28.96 -21.77 -13.66
CA ASP A 325 29.72 -20.98 -14.64
C ASP A 325 28.94 -19.78 -15.17
N VAL A 326 27.60 -19.86 -15.21
CA VAL A 326 26.71 -18.75 -15.58
C VAL A 326 26.59 -17.74 -14.41
N LEU A 327 26.34 -18.22 -13.19
CA LEU A 327 26.22 -17.34 -12.01
C LEU A 327 27.54 -16.63 -11.66
N LEU A 328 28.69 -17.27 -11.92
CA LEU A 328 30.02 -16.69 -11.73
C LEU A 328 30.55 -15.96 -12.97
N TRP A 329 29.72 -15.75 -13.99
CA TRP A 329 30.09 -15.04 -15.23
C TRP A 329 31.32 -15.61 -15.98
N ARG A 330 31.64 -16.89 -15.75
CA ARG A 330 32.73 -17.59 -16.47
C ARG A 330 32.39 -17.74 -17.96
N ASN A 331 31.10 -17.88 -18.29
CA ASN A 331 30.61 -17.73 -19.66
C ASN A 331 29.83 -16.42 -19.81
N LYS A 332 30.55 -15.32 -20.09
CA LYS A 332 29.98 -13.95 -20.15
C LYS A 332 28.84 -13.80 -21.15
N LYS A 333 28.87 -14.52 -22.29
CA LYS A 333 27.83 -14.44 -23.32
C LYS A 333 26.50 -15.01 -22.84
N ILE A 334 26.55 -16.21 -22.24
CA ILE A 334 25.34 -16.85 -21.69
C ILE A 334 24.82 -16.08 -20.48
N SER A 335 25.73 -15.66 -19.58
CA SER A 335 25.37 -14.93 -18.35
C SER A 335 24.73 -13.58 -18.65
N ALA A 336 25.30 -12.80 -19.57
CA ALA A 336 24.73 -11.54 -20.02
C ALA A 336 23.39 -11.74 -20.74
N GLY A 337 23.27 -12.79 -21.57
CA GLY A 337 22.00 -13.11 -22.25
C GLY A 337 20.89 -13.45 -21.27
N VAL A 338 21.15 -14.33 -20.30
CA VAL A 338 20.20 -14.74 -19.25
C VAL A 338 19.75 -13.54 -18.42
N LEU A 339 20.68 -12.68 -18.02
CA LEU A 339 20.36 -11.46 -17.27
C LEU A 339 19.54 -10.49 -18.12
N ALA A 340 19.94 -10.22 -19.37
CA ALA A 340 19.22 -9.32 -20.26
C ALA A 340 17.79 -9.80 -20.56
N THR A 341 17.58 -11.11 -20.74
CA THR A 341 16.24 -11.68 -20.90
C THR A 341 15.40 -11.51 -19.63
N ALA A 342 15.95 -11.79 -18.45
CA ALA A 342 15.23 -11.59 -17.19
C ALA A 342 14.88 -10.11 -16.95
N THR A 343 15.80 -9.19 -17.25
CA THR A 343 15.58 -7.74 -17.18
C THR A 343 14.49 -7.31 -18.16
N ALA A 344 14.52 -7.79 -19.41
CA ALA A 344 13.49 -7.47 -20.40
C ALA A 344 12.10 -7.94 -19.94
N ILE A 345 12.00 -9.15 -19.39
CA ILE A 345 10.74 -9.66 -18.81
C ILE A 345 10.28 -8.75 -17.67
N TRP A 346 11.16 -8.42 -16.72
CA TRP A 346 10.78 -7.53 -15.62
C TRP A 346 10.31 -6.15 -16.10
N VAL A 347 10.98 -5.54 -17.09
CA VAL A 347 10.57 -4.26 -17.70
C VAL A 347 9.20 -4.36 -18.37
N LEU A 348 8.93 -5.43 -19.12
CA LEU A 348 7.63 -5.63 -19.79
C LEU A 348 6.47 -5.66 -18.79
N PHE A 349 6.64 -6.36 -17.67
CA PHE A 349 5.58 -6.54 -16.67
C PHE A 349 5.47 -5.35 -15.71
N GLU A 350 6.58 -4.81 -15.22
CA GLU A 350 6.58 -3.78 -14.17
C GLU A 350 6.58 -2.35 -14.72
N TRP A 351 7.42 -2.07 -15.74
CA TRP A 351 7.55 -0.73 -16.28
C TRP A 351 6.48 -0.44 -17.34
N LEU A 352 6.23 -1.41 -18.23
CA LEU A 352 5.23 -1.25 -19.29
C LEU A 352 3.83 -1.74 -18.88
N ASN A 353 3.66 -2.24 -17.66
CA ASN A 353 2.37 -2.73 -17.11
C ASN A 353 1.65 -3.76 -18.02
N TYR A 354 2.39 -4.60 -18.75
CA TYR A 354 1.75 -5.68 -19.51
C TYR A 354 1.26 -6.78 -18.56
N ASN A 355 -0.02 -7.09 -18.64
CA ASN A 355 -0.59 -8.24 -17.93
C ASN A 355 -0.13 -9.56 -18.57
N PHE A 356 0.09 -10.60 -17.77
CA PHE A 356 0.44 -11.95 -18.24
C PHE A 356 -0.54 -12.44 -19.32
N LEU A 357 -1.82 -12.17 -19.10
CA LEU A 357 -2.89 -12.49 -20.04
C LEU A 357 -2.68 -11.82 -21.41
N SER A 358 -2.28 -10.55 -21.44
CA SER A 358 -2.03 -9.82 -22.68
C SER A 358 -0.86 -10.40 -23.46
N LEU A 359 0.24 -10.74 -22.78
CA LEU A 359 1.41 -11.36 -23.40
C LEU A 359 1.10 -12.77 -23.92
N LEU A 360 0.34 -13.55 -23.16
CA LEU A 360 -0.14 -14.86 -23.59
C LEU A 360 -1.01 -14.74 -24.86
N CYS A 361 -1.95 -13.78 -24.87
CA CYS A 361 -2.78 -13.52 -26.05
C CYS A 361 -1.94 -13.13 -27.27
N PHE A 362 -0.93 -12.25 -27.12
CA PHE A 362 -0.05 -11.89 -28.25
C PHE A 362 0.79 -13.08 -28.73
N ALA A 363 1.33 -13.90 -27.83
CA ALA A 363 2.08 -15.09 -28.19
C ALA A 363 1.21 -16.11 -28.96
N LEU A 364 -0.04 -16.30 -28.53
CA LEU A 364 -1.01 -17.14 -29.23
C LEU A 364 -1.34 -16.58 -30.62
N VAL A 365 -1.56 -15.26 -30.74
CA VAL A 365 -1.80 -14.59 -32.03
C VAL A 365 -0.61 -14.74 -32.97
N ILE A 366 0.62 -14.51 -32.50
CA ILE A 366 1.84 -14.72 -33.29
C ILE A 366 1.96 -16.19 -33.71
N GLY A 367 1.71 -17.13 -32.80
CA GLY A 367 1.70 -18.56 -33.10
C GLY A 367 0.69 -18.92 -34.19
N MET A 368 -0.53 -18.38 -34.12
CA MET A 368 -1.55 -18.55 -35.15
C MET A 368 -1.12 -17.95 -36.49
N ILE A 369 -0.53 -16.76 -36.51
CA ILE A 369 -0.03 -16.11 -37.72
C ILE A 369 1.10 -16.94 -38.35
N VAL A 370 2.07 -17.40 -37.56
CA VAL A 370 3.16 -18.25 -38.04
C VAL A 370 2.62 -19.55 -38.63
N GLN A 371 1.68 -20.21 -37.95
CA GLN A 371 1.05 -21.43 -38.46
C GLN A 371 0.25 -21.18 -39.76
N PHE A 372 -0.46 -20.06 -39.84
CA PHE A 372 -1.22 -19.66 -41.03
C PHE A 372 -0.29 -19.38 -42.21
N LEU A 373 0.77 -18.61 -42.00
CA LEU A 373 1.79 -18.33 -43.00
C LEU A 373 2.52 -19.60 -43.41
N TRP A 374 2.89 -20.48 -42.48
CA TRP A 374 3.55 -21.76 -42.80
C TRP A 374 2.68 -22.67 -43.66
N LYS A 375 1.37 -22.70 -43.38
CA LYS A 375 0.40 -23.49 -44.15
C LYS A 375 0.13 -22.91 -45.55
N ASN A 376 0.11 -21.58 -45.68
CA ASN A 376 -0.28 -20.91 -46.92
C ASN A 376 0.92 -20.50 -47.81
N ALA A 377 2.12 -20.35 -47.24
CA ALA A 377 3.33 -20.03 -47.98
C ALA A 377 3.75 -21.15 -48.94
N SER A 378 3.34 -22.40 -48.71
CA SER A 378 3.51 -23.49 -49.68
C SER A 378 2.70 -23.29 -50.97
N GLY A 379 1.69 -22.40 -50.96
CA GLY A 379 0.97 -22.00 -52.18
C GLY A 379 1.74 -21.02 -53.06
N MET A 380 2.74 -20.32 -52.51
CA MET A 380 3.57 -19.33 -53.22
C MET A 380 4.90 -19.91 -53.74
N ILE A 381 5.30 -21.07 -53.22
CA ILE A 381 6.50 -21.81 -53.63
C ILE A 381 6.01 -23.21 -53.93
N ASN A 382 5.98 -23.62 -55.21
CA ASN A 382 5.38 -24.83 -55.81
C ASN A 382 5.76 -26.17 -55.13
N ARG A 383 5.46 -26.32 -53.84
CA ARG A 383 5.80 -27.42 -52.92
C ARG A 383 4.52 -27.88 -52.23
N SER A 384 4.44 -29.19 -51.98
CA SER A 384 3.30 -29.81 -51.31
C SER A 384 3.05 -29.20 -49.91
N PRO A 385 1.79 -29.06 -49.47
CA PRO A 385 1.47 -28.47 -48.17
C PRO A 385 2.15 -29.21 -47.02
N ALA A 386 2.99 -28.51 -46.24
CA ALA A 386 3.66 -29.10 -45.09
C ALA A 386 2.64 -29.39 -43.97
N LYS A 387 2.67 -30.60 -43.39
CA LYS A 387 1.86 -30.94 -42.20
C LYS A 387 2.36 -30.13 -41.01
N VAL A 388 1.55 -29.21 -40.50
CA VAL A 388 1.85 -28.46 -39.27
C VAL A 388 1.66 -29.40 -38.07
N PRO A 389 2.68 -29.61 -37.22
CA PRO A 389 2.55 -30.46 -36.04
C PRO A 389 1.56 -29.84 -35.04
N ARG A 390 0.65 -30.65 -34.49
CA ARG A 390 -0.22 -30.21 -33.40
C ARG A 390 0.60 -30.09 -32.13
N LEU A 391 0.62 -28.90 -31.53
CA LEU A 391 1.20 -28.69 -30.21
C LEU A 391 0.29 -29.35 -29.17
N VAL A 392 0.67 -30.54 -28.72
CA VAL A 392 0.06 -31.23 -27.57
C VAL A 392 1.10 -31.18 -26.46
N LEU A 393 0.79 -30.47 -25.38
CA LEU A 393 1.64 -30.46 -24.20
C LEU A 393 1.41 -31.79 -23.44
N PRO A 394 2.47 -32.54 -23.10
CA PRO A 394 2.33 -33.82 -22.43
C PRO A 394 1.82 -33.64 -20.99
N ASP A 395 0.82 -34.42 -20.58
CA ASP A 395 0.21 -34.33 -19.25
C ASP A 395 1.23 -34.57 -18.12
N ASP A 396 2.23 -35.43 -18.38
CA ASP A 396 3.33 -35.71 -17.46
C ASP A 396 4.15 -34.48 -17.08
N PHE A 397 4.25 -33.49 -17.98
CA PHE A 397 4.95 -32.23 -17.71
C PHE A 397 4.25 -31.43 -16.61
N PHE A 398 2.92 -31.29 -16.70
CA PHE A 398 2.14 -30.56 -15.70
C PHE A 398 2.07 -31.30 -14.38
N ILE A 399 1.91 -32.64 -14.42
CA ILE A 399 1.86 -33.47 -13.22
C ILE A 399 3.20 -33.44 -12.48
N SER A 400 4.32 -33.47 -13.20
CA SER A 400 5.66 -33.38 -12.60
C SER A 400 5.88 -32.04 -11.90
N ILE A 401 5.50 -30.93 -12.55
CA ILE A 401 5.60 -29.59 -11.95
C ILE A 401 4.68 -29.46 -10.71
N ALA A 402 3.43 -29.90 -10.83
CA ALA A 402 2.46 -29.84 -9.73
C ALA A 402 2.91 -30.68 -8.52
N LYS A 403 3.46 -31.88 -8.76
CA LYS A 403 4.02 -32.73 -7.69
C LYS A 403 5.23 -32.08 -7.02
N SER A 404 6.12 -31.48 -7.79
CA SER A 404 7.33 -30.82 -7.26
C SER A 404 6.98 -29.59 -6.41
N ILE A 405 6.05 -28.75 -6.89
CA ILE A 405 5.55 -27.59 -6.14
C ILE A 405 4.80 -28.05 -4.88
N GLY A 406 3.90 -29.03 -5.01
CA GLY A 406 3.12 -29.55 -3.88
C GLY A 406 4.00 -30.15 -2.78
N ALA A 407 5.06 -30.86 -3.15
CA ALA A 407 6.03 -31.40 -2.20
C ALA A 407 6.72 -30.30 -1.39
N GLU A 408 7.18 -29.23 -2.06
CA GLU A 408 7.90 -28.14 -1.38
C GLU A 408 6.95 -27.31 -0.50
N VAL A 409 5.72 -27.05 -0.95
CA VAL A 409 4.69 -26.38 -0.14
C VAL A 409 4.36 -27.20 1.11
N ASN A 410 4.12 -28.50 0.97
CA ASN A 410 3.83 -29.36 2.11
C ASN A 410 5.01 -29.44 3.09
N ARG A 411 6.24 -29.42 2.60
CA ARG A 411 7.44 -29.37 3.44
C ARG A 411 7.52 -28.06 4.23
N ALA A 412 7.26 -26.92 3.59
CA ALA A 412 7.24 -25.63 4.25
C ALA A 412 6.12 -25.52 5.30
N LEU A 413 4.92 -25.96 4.96
CA LEU A 413 3.78 -26.00 5.88
C LEU A 413 4.05 -26.92 7.08
N GLY A 414 4.62 -28.10 6.85
CA GLY A 414 5.02 -29.01 7.93
C GLY A 414 6.07 -28.40 8.86
N PHE A 415 7.06 -27.67 8.32
CA PHE A 415 8.03 -26.93 9.14
C PHE A 415 7.36 -25.85 9.99
N LEU A 416 6.49 -25.02 9.39
CA LEU A 416 5.78 -23.96 10.12
C LEU A 416 4.87 -24.53 11.20
N GLN A 417 4.16 -25.62 10.90
CA GLN A 417 3.31 -26.32 11.87
C GLN A 417 4.11 -26.92 13.02
N ASN A 418 5.28 -27.52 12.73
CA ASN A 418 6.18 -28.03 13.77
C ASN A 418 6.73 -26.91 14.67
N VAL A 419 7.00 -25.73 14.10
CA VAL A 419 7.43 -24.56 14.88
C VAL A 419 6.27 -23.97 15.70
N ALA A 420 5.06 -23.92 15.14
CA ALA A 420 3.88 -23.39 15.81
C ALA A 420 3.37 -24.29 16.95
N CYS A 421 3.39 -25.62 16.75
CA CYS A 421 2.97 -26.61 17.74
C CYS A 421 4.11 -27.07 18.66
N GLY A 422 5.35 -26.62 18.41
CA GLY A 422 6.52 -27.02 19.17
C GLY A 422 6.66 -26.28 20.50
N ASN A 423 7.22 -26.95 21.51
CA ASN A 423 7.49 -26.35 22.83
C ASN A 423 8.71 -25.39 22.85
N ASN A 424 9.26 -25.01 21.69
CA ASN A 424 10.45 -24.17 21.59
C ASN A 424 10.10 -22.70 21.28
N ILE A 425 9.72 -21.96 22.31
CA ILE A 425 9.30 -20.55 22.23
C ILE A 425 10.33 -19.63 21.56
N LYS A 426 11.62 -19.92 21.71
CA LYS A 426 12.69 -19.12 21.08
C LYS A 426 12.65 -19.25 19.56
N GLN A 427 12.48 -20.47 19.06
CA GLN A 427 12.38 -20.74 17.63
C GLN A 427 11.09 -20.19 17.03
N PHE A 428 9.98 -20.29 17.76
CA PHE A 428 8.70 -19.69 17.38
C PHE A 428 8.81 -18.16 17.22
N LEU A 429 9.33 -17.46 18.22
CA LEU A 429 9.47 -16.00 18.19
C LEU A 429 10.39 -15.53 17.05
N VAL A 430 11.50 -16.23 16.80
CA VAL A 430 12.40 -15.91 15.69
C VAL A 430 11.67 -16.04 14.35
N VAL A 431 10.93 -17.13 14.12
CA VAL A 431 10.19 -17.35 12.87
C VAL A 431 9.09 -16.28 12.68
N VAL A 432 8.36 -15.92 13.75
CA VAL A 432 7.34 -14.86 13.69
C VAL A 432 7.94 -13.50 13.33
N VAL A 433 9.05 -13.10 13.96
CA VAL A 433 9.73 -11.84 13.66
C VAL A 433 10.29 -11.84 12.24
N SER A 434 10.86 -12.96 11.78
CA SER A 434 11.35 -13.10 10.41
C SER A 434 10.24 -13.00 9.36
N LEU A 435 9.09 -13.65 9.59
CA LEU A 435 7.93 -13.56 8.69
C LEU A 435 7.32 -12.14 8.67
N TRP A 436 7.26 -11.47 9.82
CA TRP A 436 6.80 -10.09 9.92
C TRP A 436 7.74 -9.12 9.19
N ALA A 437 9.06 -9.26 9.38
CA ALA A 437 10.04 -8.47 8.65
C ALA A 437 9.96 -8.71 7.13
N ALA A 438 9.80 -9.96 6.71
CA ALA A 438 9.60 -10.31 5.30
C ALA A 438 8.31 -9.69 4.73
N SER A 439 7.23 -9.62 5.51
CA SER A 439 5.98 -8.94 5.11
C SER A 439 6.16 -7.44 4.92
N ILE A 440 6.95 -6.77 5.78
CA ILE A 440 7.24 -5.34 5.64
C ILE A 440 8.09 -5.10 4.40
N ILE A 441 9.13 -5.90 4.18
CA ILE A 441 9.96 -5.80 2.98
C ILE A 441 9.13 -6.07 1.71
N GLY A 442 8.23 -7.05 1.77
CA GLY A 442 7.28 -7.35 0.69
C GLY A 442 6.26 -6.24 0.43
N SER A 443 6.05 -5.32 1.38
CA SER A 443 5.19 -4.15 1.17
C SER A 443 5.89 -3.01 0.40
N TRP A 444 7.22 -3.06 0.29
CA TRP A 444 8.03 -2.04 -0.38
C TRP A 444 8.30 -2.36 -1.86
N CYS A 445 8.05 -3.58 -2.30
CA CYS A 445 8.35 -4.05 -3.66
C CYS A 445 7.27 -5.02 -4.14
N ASN A 446 6.85 -4.90 -5.41
CA ASN A 446 6.01 -5.91 -6.05
C ASN A 446 6.69 -7.29 -5.98
N PHE A 447 5.92 -8.37 -5.83
CA PHE A 447 6.43 -9.75 -5.77
C PHE A 447 7.35 -10.08 -6.95
N LEU A 448 6.99 -9.63 -8.15
CA LEU A 448 7.82 -9.80 -9.34
C LEU A 448 9.14 -9.02 -9.26
N THR A 449 9.10 -7.82 -8.68
CA THR A 449 10.27 -6.97 -8.44
C THR A 449 11.20 -7.57 -7.39
N VAL A 450 10.66 -8.19 -6.33
CA VAL A 450 11.46 -8.93 -5.35
C VAL A 450 12.14 -10.14 -6.00
N LEU A 451 11.42 -10.90 -6.83
CA LEU A 451 11.97 -12.05 -7.55
C LEU A 451 13.09 -11.62 -8.52
N TYR A 452 12.89 -10.50 -9.22
CA TYR A 452 13.91 -9.94 -10.11
C TYR A 452 15.14 -9.43 -9.35
N ILE A 453 14.96 -8.69 -8.25
CA ILE A 453 16.08 -8.27 -7.38
C ILE A 453 16.85 -9.48 -6.87
N GLY A 454 16.15 -10.53 -6.42
CA GLY A 454 16.76 -11.79 -5.99
C GLY A 454 17.55 -12.45 -7.13
N PHE A 455 17.02 -12.44 -8.35
CA PHE A 455 17.68 -12.98 -9.53
C PHE A 455 18.95 -12.20 -9.92
N VAL A 456 18.89 -10.87 -9.91
CA VAL A 456 20.05 -10.00 -10.14
C VAL A 456 21.09 -10.20 -9.06
N ALA A 457 20.67 -10.25 -7.79
CA ALA A 457 21.54 -10.52 -6.66
C ALA A 457 22.22 -11.90 -6.81
N ALA A 458 21.51 -12.94 -7.23
CA ALA A 458 22.10 -14.24 -7.50
C ALA A 458 23.14 -14.23 -8.64
N HIS A 459 23.02 -13.33 -9.62
CA HIS A 459 23.99 -13.17 -10.71
C HIS A 459 25.16 -12.23 -10.39
N MET A 460 25.02 -11.36 -9.39
CA MET A 460 26.02 -10.33 -9.07
C MET A 460 26.79 -10.62 -7.78
N LEU A 461 26.09 -11.08 -6.74
CA LEU A 461 26.69 -11.32 -5.42
C LEU A 461 27.78 -12.40 -5.44
N PRO A 462 27.63 -13.54 -6.13
CA PRO A 462 28.69 -14.56 -6.14
C PRO A 462 30.00 -14.07 -6.76
N VAL A 463 29.92 -13.27 -7.84
CA VAL A 463 31.09 -12.68 -8.50
C VAL A 463 31.73 -11.61 -7.63
N LEU A 464 30.91 -10.73 -7.04
CA LEU A 464 31.39 -9.68 -6.16
C LEU A 464 32.06 -10.28 -4.91
N TYR A 465 31.47 -11.35 -4.38
CA TYR A 465 32.00 -12.08 -3.24
C TYR A 465 33.30 -12.82 -3.58
N GLU A 466 33.40 -13.51 -4.71
CA GLU A 466 34.64 -14.18 -5.14
C GLU A 466 35.81 -13.19 -5.34
N ARG A 467 35.51 -11.91 -5.67
CA ARG A 467 36.51 -10.87 -5.88
C ARG A 467 36.96 -10.14 -4.61
N TYR A 468 36.13 -10.12 -3.57
CA TYR A 468 36.35 -9.32 -2.35
C TYR A 468 36.15 -10.15 -1.07
N ASP A 469 36.34 -11.47 -1.11
CA ASP A 469 35.98 -12.38 0.00
C ASP A 469 36.59 -11.95 1.33
N ASP A 470 37.88 -11.61 1.37
CA ASP A 470 38.58 -11.18 2.58
C ASP A 470 37.99 -9.90 3.20
N LYS A 471 37.54 -8.94 2.37
CA LYS A 471 36.96 -7.67 2.84
C LYS A 471 35.51 -7.85 3.29
N VAL A 472 34.74 -8.65 2.54
CA VAL A 472 33.34 -8.93 2.86
C VAL A 472 33.26 -9.76 4.13
N ASP A 473 34.11 -10.77 4.27
CA ASP A 473 34.13 -11.63 5.45
C ASP A 473 34.52 -10.80 6.69
N GLY A 474 35.55 -9.98 6.62
CA GLY A 474 35.92 -9.08 7.72
C GLY A 474 34.78 -8.13 8.14
N PHE A 475 34.05 -7.56 7.18
CA PHE A 475 32.90 -6.70 7.48
C PHE A 475 31.75 -7.48 8.13
N VAL A 476 31.41 -8.66 7.58
CA VAL A 476 30.28 -9.46 8.06
C VAL A 476 30.60 -10.07 9.43
N TYR A 477 31.84 -10.50 9.71
CA TYR A 477 32.22 -10.97 11.04
C TYR A 477 32.11 -9.86 12.09
N ASN A 478 32.59 -8.64 11.79
CA ASN A 478 32.43 -7.49 12.69
C ASN A 478 30.95 -7.14 12.92
N ALA A 479 30.14 -7.17 11.86
CA ALA A 479 28.71 -6.92 11.96
C ALA A 479 27.99 -8.01 12.77
N LEU A 480 28.29 -9.29 12.52
CA LEU A 480 27.73 -10.43 13.25
C LEU A 480 28.13 -10.38 14.72
N GLU A 481 29.34 -9.94 15.05
CA GLU A 481 29.78 -9.78 16.44
C GLU A 481 28.98 -8.67 17.15
N GLN A 482 28.76 -7.54 16.48
CA GLN A 482 27.87 -6.48 16.99
C GLN A 482 26.43 -6.97 17.17
N PHE A 483 25.87 -7.69 16.19
CA PHE A 483 24.52 -8.25 16.29
C PHE A 483 24.42 -9.32 17.38
N ARG A 484 25.44 -10.15 17.56
CA ARG A 484 25.51 -11.15 18.63
C ARG A 484 25.56 -10.47 19.99
N GLY A 485 26.26 -9.34 20.12
CA GLY A 485 26.23 -8.50 21.32
C GLY A 485 24.84 -7.97 21.64
N HIS A 486 24.11 -7.46 20.64
CA HIS A 486 22.72 -6.99 20.81
C HIS A 486 21.75 -8.15 21.11
N TYR A 487 21.89 -9.27 20.43
CA TYR A 487 21.09 -10.48 20.66
C TYR A 487 21.30 -11.03 22.07
N GLN A 488 22.54 -11.07 22.57
CA GLN A 488 22.82 -11.49 23.95
C GLN A 488 22.20 -10.56 24.99
N LYS A 489 22.12 -9.25 24.72
CA LYS A 489 21.41 -8.29 25.57
C LYS A 489 19.89 -8.53 25.54
N LEU A 490 19.32 -8.79 24.36
CA LEU A 490 17.90 -9.12 24.18
C LEU A 490 17.53 -10.48 24.84
N ASP A 491 18.40 -11.48 24.73
CA ASP A 491 18.22 -12.81 25.31
C ASP A 491 18.26 -12.76 26.84
N ARG A 492 19.24 -12.04 27.44
CA ARG A 492 19.32 -11.83 28.90
C ARG A 492 18.21 -10.93 29.44
N GLY A 493 17.77 -9.94 28.67
CA GLY A 493 16.76 -8.97 29.09
C GLY A 493 15.32 -9.48 29.01
N PHE A 494 15.01 -10.27 27.99
CA PHE A 494 13.63 -10.61 27.65
C PHE A 494 13.41 -12.12 27.45
N LEU A 495 14.15 -12.78 26.54
CA LEU A 495 13.85 -14.16 26.15
C LEU A 495 14.15 -15.20 27.24
N SER A 496 15.13 -14.95 28.11
CA SER A 496 15.46 -15.83 29.25
C SER A 496 14.52 -15.68 30.45
N ARG A 497 13.73 -14.60 30.50
CA ARG A 497 12.76 -14.32 31.58
C ARG A 497 11.35 -14.86 31.30
N ILE A 498 11.10 -15.37 30.09
CA ILE A 498 9.84 -16.02 29.73
C ILE A 498 9.79 -17.41 30.40
N PRO A 499 8.81 -17.70 31.28
CA PRO A 499 8.72 -18.99 31.95
C PRO A 499 8.48 -20.11 30.94
N LYS A 500 9.30 -21.17 30.97
CA LYS A 500 9.03 -22.41 30.25
C LYS A 500 7.93 -23.17 30.99
N GLY A 501 6.67 -22.86 30.68
CA GLY A 501 5.52 -23.53 31.28
C GLY A 501 5.52 -25.03 30.96
N LYS A 502 5.62 -25.88 32.00
CA LYS A 502 5.22 -27.29 31.90
C LYS A 502 3.70 -27.32 31.81
N PHE A 503 3.14 -27.33 30.60
CA PHE A 503 1.73 -27.69 30.42
C PHE A 503 1.56 -29.17 30.75
N ARG A 504 1.15 -29.47 31.99
CA ARG A 504 0.54 -30.76 32.33
C ARG A 504 -0.85 -30.77 31.72
N LEU A 505 -1.03 -31.48 30.60
CA LEU A 505 -2.35 -31.88 30.13
C LEU A 505 -3.03 -32.72 31.24
N LYS A 506 -4.15 -32.23 31.76
CA LYS A 506 -5.12 -33.09 32.45
C LYS A 506 -5.85 -33.89 31.37
N LYS A 507 -5.69 -35.21 31.41
CA LYS A 507 -6.56 -36.18 30.73
C LYS A 507 -7.95 -36.04 31.35
N PHE A 508 -8.97 -35.75 30.54
CA PHE A 508 -10.36 -36.03 30.90
C PHE A 508 -10.68 -37.43 30.34
N GLU A 509 -11.13 -38.32 31.23
CA GLU A 509 -11.82 -39.57 30.90
C GLU A 509 -13.25 -39.28 30.46
#